data_AF-A0A0C5VUK4-F1
#
_entry.id   AF-A0A0C5VUK4-F1
#
_cell.length_a   1.000
_cell.length_b   1.000
_cell.length_c   1.000
_cell.angle_alpha   90.00
_cell.angle_beta   90.00
_cell.angle_gamma   90.00
#
_symmetry.space_group_name_H-M   'P 1'
#
loop_
_entity.id
_entity.type
_entity.pdbx_description
1 polymer ?
#
loop_
_entity_poly.entity_id
_entity_poly.type
_entity_poly.pdbx_seq_one_letter_code
_entity_poly.pdbx_strand_id
1 'polypeptide(L)'
;MSDTSGQDASSDDGNSAQELIQPHVNQSVALAVQSAADLLKNINTIETTVIGVASASWLANPAMVEYKEIIESATKTITFVSENLIKVGEAGASVLKDLKP
;
A
#
# COMPACT_ATOMS: atom_id res chain seq x y z
N MET A 1 36.76 -23.76 -45.84
CA MET A 1 35.39 -24.24 -45.56
C MET A 1 34.94 -23.50 -44.33
N SER A 2 34.15 -22.45 -44.54
CA SER A 2 33.60 -21.60 -43.49
C SER A 2 32.38 -22.32 -42.92
N ASP A 3 32.45 -22.72 -41.66
CA ASP A 3 31.29 -23.21 -40.92
C ASP A 3 30.85 -22.10 -39.97
N THR A 4 30.03 -21.20 -40.48
CA THR A 4 29.23 -20.25 -39.69
C THR A 4 28.01 -21.02 -39.18
N SER A 5 28.23 -21.81 -38.12
CA SER A 5 27.14 -22.30 -37.29
C SER A 5 26.52 -21.10 -36.57
N GLY A 6 25.39 -20.64 -37.09
CA GLY A 6 24.53 -19.68 -36.43
C GLY A 6 24.11 -20.24 -35.08
N GLN A 7 24.65 -19.64 -34.02
CA GLN A 7 24.35 -19.99 -32.65
C GLN A 7 23.74 -18.75 -31.99
N ASP A 8 22.46 -18.91 -31.64
CA ASP A 8 21.75 -18.26 -30.54
C ASP A 8 21.53 -16.74 -30.63
N ALA A 9 20.56 -16.33 -31.45
CA ALA A 9 20.01 -14.97 -31.47
C ALA A 9 18.59 -14.88 -30.84
N SER A 10 18.26 -15.73 -29.85
CA SER A 10 16.88 -15.80 -29.33
C SER A 10 16.73 -15.81 -27.80
N SER A 11 17.73 -15.36 -27.04
CA SER A 11 17.62 -15.31 -25.57
C SER A 11 18.05 -13.99 -24.89
N ASP A 12 18.47 -12.96 -25.64
CA ASP A 12 19.05 -11.73 -25.04
C ASP A 12 18.07 -10.53 -24.99
N ASP A 13 17.03 -10.52 -25.83
CA ASP A 13 16.09 -9.39 -25.92
C ASP A 13 15.09 -9.33 -24.74
N GLY A 14 14.79 -10.47 -24.12
CA GLY A 14 13.83 -10.56 -23.00
C GLY A 14 14.34 -9.95 -21.69
N ASN A 15 15.61 -10.22 -21.35
CA ASN A 15 16.25 -9.69 -20.15
C ASN A 15 16.50 -8.18 -20.25
N SER A 16 16.89 -7.67 -21.41
CA SER A 16 17.15 -6.23 -21.56
C SER A 16 15.89 -5.38 -21.38
N ALA A 17 14.75 -5.80 -21.94
CA ALA A 17 13.49 -5.09 -21.75
C ALA A 17 13.03 -5.12 -20.28
N GLN A 18 13.18 -6.27 -19.60
CA GLN A 18 12.87 -6.41 -18.18
C GLN A 18 13.79 -5.56 -17.29
N GLU A 19 15.09 -5.56 -17.58
CA GLU A 19 16.09 -4.71 -16.90
C GLU A 19 15.79 -3.23 -17.07
N LEU A 20 15.34 -2.80 -18.25
CA LEU A 20 14.97 -1.41 -18.51
C LEU A 20 13.72 -0.97 -17.74
N ILE A 21 12.72 -1.83 -17.58
CA ILE A 21 11.47 -1.48 -16.86
C ILE A 21 11.59 -1.64 -15.35
N GLN A 22 12.47 -2.50 -14.85
CA GLN A 22 12.58 -2.85 -13.43
C GLN A 22 12.69 -1.63 -12.49
N PRO A 23 13.55 -0.61 -12.74
CA PRO A 23 13.67 0.55 -11.86
C PRO A 23 12.36 1.36 -11.79
N HIS A 24 11.65 1.47 -12.91
CA HIS A 24 10.38 2.19 -12.99
C HIS A 24 9.28 1.46 -12.22
N VAL A 25 9.24 0.12 -12.32
CA VAL A 25 8.29 -0.66 -11.51
C VAL A 25 8.63 -0.58 -10.03
N ASN A 26 9.91 -0.69 -9.66
CA ASN A 26 10.36 -0.51 -8.27
C ASN A 26 9.91 0.83 -7.71
N GLN A 27 10.10 1.91 -8.46
CA GLN A 27 9.68 3.24 -8.05
C GLN A 27 8.16 3.36 -7.93
N SER A 28 7.40 2.82 -8.88
CA SER A 28 5.93 2.84 -8.84
C SER A 28 5.38 2.10 -7.62
N VAL A 29 5.92 0.90 -7.33
CA VAL A 29 5.57 0.13 -6.13
C VAL A 29 5.92 0.90 -4.85
N ALA A 30 7.11 1.51 -4.78
CA ALA A 30 7.53 2.30 -3.63
C ALA A 30 6.59 3.48 -3.38
N LEU A 31 6.20 4.21 -4.43
CA LEU A 31 5.25 5.32 -4.34
C LEU A 31 3.85 4.87 -3.89
N ALA A 32 3.38 3.71 -4.37
CA ALA A 32 2.10 3.16 -3.95
C ALA A 32 2.09 2.82 -2.44
N VAL A 33 3.14 2.15 -1.95
CA VAL A 33 3.29 1.82 -0.52
C VAL A 33 3.39 3.09 0.33
N GLN A 34 4.17 4.08 -0.12
CA GLN A 34 4.29 5.38 0.56
C GLN A 34 2.94 6.10 0.63
N SER A 35 2.19 6.13 -0.48
CA SER A 35 0.86 6.76 -0.53
C SER A 35 -0.12 6.10 0.43
N ALA A 36 -0.10 4.76 0.54
CA ALA A 36 -0.92 4.04 1.51
C ALA A 36 -0.49 4.32 2.97
N ALA A 37 0.81 4.47 3.23
CA ALA A 37 1.33 4.80 4.55
C ALA A 37 0.95 6.23 4.95
N ASP A 38 1.02 7.18 4.02
CA ASP A 38 0.60 8.56 4.22
C ASP A 38 -0.91 8.66 4.46
N LEU A 39 -1.71 7.88 3.72
CA LEU A 39 -3.15 7.77 3.95
C LEU A 39 -3.44 7.29 5.38
N LEU A 40 -2.76 6.23 5.85
CA LEU A 40 -2.90 5.73 7.22
C LEU A 40 -2.56 6.80 8.24
N LYS A 41 -1.46 7.52 8.08
CA LYS A 41 -1.07 8.60 8.99
C LYS A 41 -2.09 9.73 9.04
N ASN A 42 -2.60 10.14 7.88
CA ASN A 42 -3.60 11.21 7.78
C ASN A 42 -4.92 10.81 8.44
N ILE A 43 -5.41 9.61 8.14
CA ILE A 43 -6.64 9.07 8.73
C ILE A 43 -6.48 8.84 10.23
N ASN A 44 -5.37 8.30 10.70
CA ASN A 44 -5.10 8.17 12.13
C ASN A 44 -5.19 9.50 12.86
N THR A 45 -4.67 10.58 12.27
CA THR A 45 -4.71 11.92 12.87
C THR A 45 -6.16 12.44 12.97
N ILE A 46 -6.92 12.33 11.89
CA ILE A 46 -8.32 12.77 11.83
C ILE A 46 -9.18 11.95 12.80
N GLU A 47 -9.11 10.63 12.71
CA GLU A 47 -9.97 9.74 13.47
C GLU A 47 -9.63 9.73 14.97
N THR A 48 -8.35 9.91 15.35
CA THR A 48 -7.99 10.11 16.76
C THR A 48 -8.59 11.40 17.32
N THR A 49 -8.68 12.46 16.50
CA THR A 49 -9.36 13.70 16.88
C THR A 49 -10.86 13.48 17.06
N VAL A 50 -11.50 12.75 16.13
CA VAL A 50 -12.92 12.37 16.23
C VAL A 50 -13.18 11.58 17.52
N ILE A 51 -12.36 10.57 17.80
CA ILE A 51 -12.45 9.77 19.02
C ILE A 51 -12.32 10.64 20.27
N GLY A 52 -11.35 11.56 20.30
CA GLY A 52 -11.14 12.46 21.43
C GLY A 52 -12.35 13.37 21.70
N VAL A 53 -12.90 13.99 20.65
CA VAL A 53 -14.07 14.88 20.75
C VAL A 53 -15.33 14.10 21.15
N ALA A 54 -15.56 12.92 20.56
CA ALA A 54 -16.70 12.07 20.91
C ALA A 54 -16.60 11.58 22.36
N SER A 55 -15.39 11.19 22.80
CA SER A 55 -15.14 10.74 24.18
C SER A 55 -15.40 11.86 25.19
N ALA A 56 -14.89 13.07 24.93
CA ALA A 56 -15.15 14.24 25.79
C ALA A 56 -16.64 14.59 25.84
N SER A 57 -17.34 14.53 24.70
CA SER A 57 -18.76 14.82 24.62
C SER A 57 -19.61 13.78 25.37
N TRP A 58 -19.21 12.52 25.31
CA TRP A 58 -19.87 11.44 26.02
C TRP A 58 -19.64 11.52 27.53
N LEU A 59 -18.43 11.89 27.97
CA LEU A 59 -18.16 12.17 29.38
C LEU A 59 -19.04 13.30 29.92
N ALA A 60 -19.26 14.36 29.12
CA ALA A 60 -20.12 15.47 29.48
C ALA A 60 -21.62 15.09 29.48
N ASN A 61 -22.03 14.16 28.60
CA ASN A 61 -23.42 13.73 28.45
C ASN A 61 -23.53 12.20 28.42
N PRO A 62 -23.40 11.50 29.57
CA PRO A 62 -23.28 10.04 29.59
C PRO A 62 -24.48 9.27 29.01
N ALA A 63 -25.66 9.88 28.99
CA ALA A 63 -26.89 9.31 28.45
C ALA A 63 -26.91 9.26 26.90
N MET A 64 -26.08 10.07 26.23
CA MET A 64 -25.99 10.12 24.76
C MET A 64 -25.05 9.00 24.28
N VAL A 65 -25.60 7.80 24.13
CA VAL A 65 -24.83 6.60 23.80
C VAL A 65 -24.35 6.56 22.34
N GLU A 66 -24.88 7.43 21.48
CA GLU A 66 -24.52 7.56 20.06
C GLU A 66 -23.04 7.92 19.87
N TYR A 67 -22.41 8.58 20.85
CA TYR A 67 -20.97 8.84 20.82
C TYR A 67 -20.13 7.56 20.77
N LYS A 68 -20.65 6.43 21.31
CA LYS A 68 -19.98 5.12 21.17
C LYS A 68 -19.91 4.70 19.71
N GLU A 69 -20.98 4.89 18.94
CA GLU A 69 -21.02 4.52 17.53
C GLU A 69 -20.02 5.34 16.71
N ILE A 70 -19.86 6.63 17.04
CA ILE A 70 -18.86 7.50 16.42
C ILE A 70 -17.44 6.98 16.72
N ILE A 71 -17.14 6.65 17.98
CA ILE A 71 -15.85 6.11 18.40
C ILE A 71 -15.56 4.77 17.71
N GLU A 72 -16.55 3.88 17.67
CA GLU A 72 -16.45 2.58 17.00
C GLU A 72 -16.24 2.73 15.49
N SER A 73 -16.95 3.66 14.84
CA SER A 73 -16.79 3.96 13.43
C SER A 73 -15.38 4.47 13.12
N ALA A 74 -14.88 5.45 13.89
CA ALA A 74 -13.53 5.98 13.75
C ALA A 74 -12.46 4.88 13.91
N THR A 75 -12.64 4.00 14.90
CA THR A 75 -11.76 2.85 15.12
C THR A 75 -11.77 1.89 13.93
N LYS A 76 -12.95 1.59 13.37
CA LYS A 76 -13.08 0.74 12.18
C LYS A 76 -12.42 1.37 10.94
N THR A 77 -12.54 2.69 10.77
CA THR A 77 -11.86 3.40 9.67
C THR A 77 -10.34 3.26 9.78
N ILE A 78 -9.77 3.44 10.97
CA ILE A 78 -8.33 3.24 11.22
C ILE A 78 -7.92 1.81 10.86
N THR A 79 -8.66 0.81 11.33
CA THR A 79 -8.38 -0.61 11.02
C THR A 79 -8.42 -0.87 9.51
N PHE A 80 -9.45 -0.38 8.82
CA PHE A 80 -9.59 -0.55 7.37
C PHE A 80 -8.39 0.01 6.60
N VAL A 81 -7.92 1.21 6.96
CA VAL A 81 -6.78 1.82 6.26
C VAL A 81 -5.46 1.13 6.62
N SER A 82 -5.33 0.62 7.85
CA SER A 82 -4.18 -0.22 8.24
C SER A 82 -4.13 -1.50 7.42
N GLU A 83 -5.27 -2.18 7.23
CA GLU A 83 -5.37 -3.35 6.36
C GLU A 83 -5.09 -3.01 4.90
N ASN A 84 -5.51 -1.83 4.43
CA ASN A 84 -5.22 -1.37 3.08
C ASN A 84 -3.70 -1.22 2.84
N LEU A 85 -2.97 -0.63 3.79
CA LEU A 85 -1.51 -0.53 3.72
C LEU A 85 -0.85 -1.91 3.61
N ILE A 86 -1.29 -2.88 4.42
CA ILE A 86 -0.78 -4.26 4.34
C ILE A 86 -1.03 -4.85 2.95
N LYS A 87 -2.27 -4.77 2.45
CA LYS A 87 -2.65 -5.29 1.12
C LYS A 87 -1.83 -4.65 -0.01
N VAL A 88 -1.60 -3.34 0.05
CA VAL A 88 -0.76 -2.64 -0.94
C VAL A 88 0.70 -3.10 -0.85
N GLY A 89 1.23 -3.30 0.35
CA GLY A 89 2.57 -3.84 0.57
C GLY A 89 2.73 -5.26 0.03
N GLU A 90 1.78 -6.14 0.30
CA GLU A 90 1.76 -7.52 -0.20
C GLU A 90 1.65 -7.57 -1.74
N ALA A 91 0.75 -6.78 -2.33
CA ALA A 91 0.62 -6.67 -3.77
C ALA A 91 1.90 -6.14 -4.43
N GLY A 92 2.50 -5.10 -3.83
CA GLY A 92 3.79 -4.56 -4.27
C GLY A 92 4.91 -5.60 -4.22
N ALA A 93 5.01 -6.36 -3.13
CA ALA A 93 5.99 -7.44 -2.99
C ALA A 93 5.79 -8.55 -4.04
N SER A 94 4.54 -8.88 -4.39
CA SER A 94 4.24 -9.83 -5.46
C SER A 94 4.74 -9.31 -6.81
N VAL A 95 4.41 -8.07 -7.18
CA VAL A 95 4.88 -7.45 -8.43
C VAL A 95 6.40 -7.49 -8.53
N LEU A 96 7.11 -7.12 -7.45
CA LEU A 96 8.57 -7.15 -7.42
C LEU A 96 9.17 -8.55 -7.51
N LYS A 97 8.46 -9.57 -7.02
CA LYS A 97 8.88 -10.97 -7.14
C LYS A 97 8.73 -11.47 -8.57
N ASP A 98 7.63 -11.13 -9.22
CA ASP A 98 7.29 -11.57 -10.58
C ASP A 98 8.18 -10.92 -11.65
N LEU A 99 8.76 -9.76 -11.34
CA LEU A 99 9.69 -9.04 -12.21
C LEU A 99 11.16 -9.48 -12.09
N LYS A 100 11.52 -10.31 -11.11
CA LYS A 100 12.89 -10.82 -11.00
C LYS A 100 13.25 -11.66 -12.22
N PRO A 101 14.44 -11.48 -12.82
CA PRO A 101 14.93 -12.34 -13.89
C PRO A 101 15.14 -13.79 -13.42
#